data_AF-A0A7Y3AZW9-F1
#
_entry.id   AF-A0A7Y3AZW9-F1
#
_cell.length_a   1.000
_cell.length_b   1.000
_cell.length_c   1.000
_cell.angle_alpha   90.00
_cell.angle_beta   90.00
_cell.angle_gamma   90.00
#
_symmetry.space_group_name_H-M   'P 1'
#
loop_
_entity.id
_entity.type
_entity.pdbx_description
1 polymer ?
#
loop_
_entity_poly.entity_id
_entity_poly.type
_entity_poly.pdbx_seq_one_letter_code
_entity_poly.pdbx_strand_id
1 'polypeptide(L)'
;MESSLRVANIRDYRREPSRSQVACSRCALGELCLPRGLTPDETERFEQIVHRSRPIQPGEHLFRAGDEFRSVASVRTGCFKSYVIDHEGQEQVLGFHLPGEIIGLDAIHSCKHVANVVALDTSAVCGLTFDTVTGMARHMPELQNELFRVMSQRISELETIAGDLSADERIAMFLLSLSERFARRGYSDKEFILAMSRRDIASYLRLATETVSRVLARFQKAGVVKVDRKQVQILDIQELKVIARKS
;
A
#
# COMPACT_ATOMS: atom_id res chain seq x y z
N MET A 1 17.26 25.24 14.25
CA MET A 1 18.13 25.07 13.06
C MET A 1 17.47 24.03 12.18
N GLU A 2 16.63 24.54 11.28
CA GLU A 2 15.82 23.80 10.32
C GLU A 2 16.70 23.09 9.29
N SER A 3 16.56 21.78 9.19
CA SER A 3 17.04 20.98 8.06
C SER A 3 15.81 20.43 7.34
N SER A 4 15.22 21.28 6.48
CA SER A 4 14.19 20.92 5.52
C SER A 4 14.71 19.85 4.56
N LEU A 5 14.33 18.59 4.80
CA LEU A 5 14.18 17.58 3.76
C LEU A 5 12.69 17.56 3.38
N ARG A 6 12.28 18.53 2.56
CA ARG A 6 10.94 18.58 1.97
C ARG A 6 10.88 17.57 0.82
N VAL A 7 10.49 16.33 1.10
CA VAL A 7 10.15 15.37 0.03
C VAL A 7 8.70 15.60 -0.35
N ALA A 8 8.43 16.70 -1.06
CA ALA A 8 7.07 17.08 -1.47
C ALA A 8 7.00 17.65 -2.90
N ASN A 9 8.12 17.67 -3.64
CA ASN A 9 8.12 18.10 -5.03
C ASN A 9 8.65 17.00 -5.93
N ILE A 10 7.97 16.78 -7.05
CA ILE A 10 8.45 15.93 -8.14
C ILE A 10 9.86 16.34 -8.63
N ARG A 11 10.30 17.57 -8.30
CA ARG A 11 11.65 18.10 -8.56
C ARG A 11 12.75 17.41 -7.74
N ASP A 12 12.42 16.77 -6.62
CA ASP A 12 13.36 15.94 -5.84
C ASP A 12 13.45 14.50 -6.36
N TYR A 13 12.57 14.12 -7.30
CA TYR A 13 12.76 12.93 -8.14
C TYR A 13 13.85 13.28 -9.16
N ARG A 14 15.11 13.14 -8.76
CA ARG A 14 16.24 13.24 -9.68
C ARG A 14 16.00 12.31 -10.87
N ARG A 15 15.97 12.85 -12.09
CA ARG A 15 16.34 12.10 -13.29
C ARG A 15 17.83 11.78 -13.18
N GLU A 16 18.19 10.79 -12.36
CA GLU A 16 19.50 10.17 -12.48
C GLU A 16 19.42 9.18 -13.65
N PRO A 17 20.19 9.37 -14.73
CA PRO A 17 20.26 8.42 -15.82
C PRO A 17 21.12 7.23 -15.37
N SER A 18 20.60 6.40 -14.46
CA SER A 18 21.24 5.14 -14.10
C SER A 18 20.87 4.08 -15.15
N ARG A 19 21.90 3.48 -15.73
CA ARG A 19 21.95 2.68 -16.96
C ARG A 19 21.13 1.38 -17.02
N SER A 20 20.11 1.18 -16.17
CA SER A 20 19.24 -0.01 -16.23
C SER A 20 17.97 0.15 -15.38
N GLN A 21 17.18 1.20 -15.61
CA GLN A 21 15.87 1.31 -14.97
C GLN A 21 14.87 0.41 -15.70
N VAL A 22 14.20 -0.47 -14.96
CA VAL A 22 13.18 -1.37 -15.52
C VAL A 22 12.03 -0.52 -16.06
N ALA A 23 11.84 -0.62 -17.37
CA ALA A 23 10.76 0.01 -18.12
C ALA A 23 9.38 -0.44 -17.61
N CYS A 24 8.33 0.37 -17.76
CA CYS A 24 6.98 -0.05 -17.38
C CYS A 24 6.57 -1.30 -18.18
N SER A 25 6.97 -1.35 -19.45
CA SER A 25 6.80 -2.51 -20.35
C SER A 25 7.50 -3.80 -19.89
N ARG A 26 8.46 -3.70 -18.96
CA ARG A 26 9.22 -4.85 -18.41
C ARG A 26 9.07 -4.96 -16.89
N CYS A 27 8.15 -4.22 -16.31
CA CYS A 27 7.93 -4.20 -14.88
C CYS A 27 7.07 -5.41 -14.48
N ALA A 28 7.56 -6.21 -13.53
CA ALA A 28 6.81 -7.35 -13.01
C ALA A 28 5.47 -6.96 -12.34
N LEU A 29 5.25 -5.67 -12.08
CA LEU A 29 4.04 -5.12 -11.49
C LEU A 29 3.06 -4.55 -12.54
N GLY A 30 3.34 -4.69 -13.85
CA GLY A 30 2.51 -4.10 -14.92
C GLY A 30 1.03 -4.47 -14.79
N GLU A 31 0.75 -5.76 -14.51
CA GLU A 31 -0.60 -6.29 -14.32
C GLU A 31 -1.28 -5.90 -12.99
N LEU A 32 -0.56 -5.20 -12.10
CA LEU A 32 -1.04 -4.78 -10.78
C LEU A 32 -1.00 -3.27 -10.58
N CYS A 33 -0.51 -2.53 -11.57
CA CYS A 33 -0.22 -1.10 -11.51
C CYS A 33 -1.09 -0.35 -12.54
N LEU A 34 -0.95 0.98 -12.57
CA LEU A 34 -1.68 1.86 -13.49
C LEU A 34 -1.64 1.48 -14.98
N PRO A 35 -0.53 1.02 -15.58
CA PRO A 35 -0.52 0.68 -17.01
C PRO A 35 -1.18 -0.66 -17.34
N ARG A 36 -1.89 -1.28 -16.39
CA ARG A 36 -2.60 -2.55 -16.63
C ARG A 36 -3.60 -2.40 -17.78
N GLY A 37 -3.58 -3.37 -18.70
CA GLY A 37 -4.50 -3.40 -19.84
C GLY A 37 -4.14 -2.43 -20.96
N LEU A 38 -3.11 -1.59 -20.80
CA LEU A 38 -2.64 -0.72 -21.87
C LEU A 38 -1.99 -1.52 -22.99
N THR A 39 -2.19 -1.08 -24.23
CA THR A 39 -1.44 -1.57 -25.39
C THR A 39 0.07 -1.26 -25.24
N PRO A 40 0.96 -1.92 -26.00
CA PRO A 40 2.39 -1.61 -25.98
C PRO A 40 2.69 -0.11 -26.23
N ASP A 41 2.02 0.50 -27.20
CA ASP A 41 2.20 1.92 -27.55
C ASP A 41 1.68 2.87 -26.46
N GLU A 42 0.57 2.51 -25.81
CA GLU A 42 0.07 3.27 -24.64
C GLU A 42 0.99 3.13 -23.43
N THR A 43 1.55 1.93 -23.22
CA THR A 43 2.51 1.67 -22.14
C THR A 43 3.79 2.47 -22.33
N GLU A 44 4.30 2.58 -23.56
CA GLU A 44 5.47 3.40 -23.87
C GLU A 44 5.18 4.89 -23.62
N ARG A 45 4.02 5.39 -24.05
CA ARG A 45 3.60 6.77 -23.76
C ARG A 45 3.44 7.02 -22.26
N PHE A 46 2.87 6.06 -21.53
CA PHE A 46 2.72 6.14 -20.07
C PHE A 46 4.08 6.18 -19.38
N GLU A 47 5.05 5.39 -19.85
CA GLU A 47 6.39 5.38 -19.27
C GLU A 47 7.10 6.74 -19.33
N GLN A 48 6.88 7.51 -20.39
CA GLN A 48 7.55 8.82 -20.58
C GLN A 48 7.20 9.85 -19.49
N ILE A 49 6.05 9.69 -18.83
CA ILE A 49 5.58 10.58 -17.76
C ILE A 49 5.88 10.04 -16.35
N VAL A 50 6.43 8.83 -16.24
CA VAL A 50 6.73 8.21 -14.94
C VAL A 50 8.05 8.74 -14.38
N HIS A 51 7.99 9.29 -13.17
CA HIS A 51 9.16 9.72 -12.41
C HIS A 51 9.54 8.66 -11.38
N ARG A 52 10.71 8.03 -11.52
CA ARG A 52 11.20 7.04 -10.55
C ARG A 52 11.90 7.74 -9.41
N SER A 53 11.53 7.41 -8.18
CA SER A 53 12.17 7.99 -6.99
C SER A 53 13.57 7.41 -6.80
N ARG A 54 14.41 8.15 -6.07
CA ARG A 54 15.53 7.55 -5.34
C ARG A 54 15.01 6.52 -4.32
N PRO A 55 15.88 5.64 -3.79
CA PRO A 55 15.53 4.84 -2.62
C PRO A 55 15.06 5.73 -1.46
N ILE A 56 13.97 5.33 -0.83
CA ILE A 56 13.33 5.95 0.33
C ILE A 56 13.62 5.04 1.52
N GLN A 57 14.25 5.59 2.56
CA GLN A 57 14.70 4.80 3.71
C GLN A 57 13.54 4.51 4.67
N PRO A 58 13.58 3.43 5.46
CA PRO A 58 12.59 3.20 6.52
C PRO A 58 12.46 4.41 7.44
N GLY A 59 11.22 4.83 7.72
CA GLY A 59 10.93 6.02 8.52
C GLY A 59 10.91 7.34 7.73
N GLU A 60 11.28 7.33 6.46
CA GLU A 60 11.20 8.51 5.59
C GLU A 60 9.78 8.69 5.03
N HIS A 61 9.28 9.94 5.04
CA HIS A 61 7.97 10.30 4.53
C HIS A 61 7.99 10.47 3.00
N LEU A 62 7.04 9.82 2.32
CA LEU A 62 6.72 10.09 0.93
C LEU A 62 5.82 11.33 0.79
N PHE A 63 4.81 11.43 1.66
CA PHE A 63 3.89 12.56 1.75
C PHE A 63 3.64 12.89 3.22
N ARG A 64 3.42 14.17 3.53
CA ARG A 64 2.99 14.61 4.87
C ARG A 64 1.56 15.12 4.83
N ALA A 65 0.86 14.94 5.94
CA ALA A 65 -0.45 15.56 6.11
C ALA A 65 -0.33 17.10 5.96
N GLY A 66 -1.19 17.68 5.14
CA GLY A 66 -1.19 19.10 4.81
C GLY A 66 -0.42 19.49 3.54
N ASP A 67 0.42 18.59 3.00
CA ASP A 67 1.10 18.83 1.72
C ASP A 67 0.07 19.02 0.59
N GLU A 68 0.37 19.90 -0.35
CA GLU A 68 -0.47 20.14 -1.53
C GLU A 68 -0.51 18.90 -2.42
N PHE A 69 -1.71 18.52 -2.86
CA PHE A 69 -1.87 17.39 -3.77
C PHE A 69 -1.43 17.77 -5.18
N ARG A 70 -0.35 17.13 -5.64
CA ARG A 70 0.19 17.33 -7.00
C ARG A 70 0.38 16.02 -7.75
N SER A 71 0.69 14.96 -7.02
CA SER A 71 1.11 13.69 -7.60
C SER A 71 0.56 12.51 -6.83
N VAL A 72 0.34 11.43 -7.56
CA VAL A 72 0.16 10.09 -7.01
C VAL A 72 1.45 9.30 -7.17
N ALA A 73 1.60 8.24 -6.39
CA ALA A 73 2.75 7.36 -6.47
C ALA A 73 2.30 5.90 -6.48
N SER A 74 2.87 5.08 -7.37
CA SER A 74 2.76 3.63 -7.27
C SER A 74 3.98 3.05 -6.59
N VAL A 75 3.77 2.14 -5.64
CA VAL A 75 4.86 1.45 -4.94
C VAL A 75 5.58 0.54 -5.92
N ARG A 76 6.89 0.73 -6.10
CA ARG A 76 7.71 -0.14 -6.96
C ARG A 76 8.37 -1.26 -6.16
N THR A 77 8.89 -0.93 -4.98
CA THR A 77 9.48 -1.89 -4.04
C THR A 77 9.23 -1.44 -2.61
N GLY A 78 9.34 -2.39 -1.67
CA GLY A 78 9.16 -2.12 -0.25
C GLY A 78 7.70 -2.03 0.17
N CYS A 79 7.43 -1.29 1.24
CA CYS A 79 6.11 -1.17 1.83
C CYS A 79 5.97 0.19 2.52
N PHE A 80 4.79 0.80 2.39
CA PHE A 80 4.45 2.04 3.07
C PHE A 80 3.26 1.85 3.99
N LYS A 81 3.15 2.66 5.04
CA LYS A 81 1.89 2.87 5.76
C LYS A 81 1.38 4.29 5.54
N SER A 82 0.06 4.45 5.42
CA SER A 82 -0.60 5.74 5.60
C SER A 82 -1.15 5.85 7.03
N TYR A 83 -0.99 7.00 7.67
CA TYR A 83 -1.46 7.22 9.02
C TYR A 83 -1.81 8.70 9.29
N VAL A 84 -2.73 8.90 10.23
CA VAL A 84 -3.06 10.21 10.79
C VAL A 84 -2.65 10.24 12.26
N ILE A 85 -2.50 11.45 12.80
CA ILE A 85 -2.28 11.67 14.22
C ILE A 85 -3.57 12.26 14.77
N ASP A 86 -4.13 11.65 15.82
CA ASP A 86 -5.33 12.16 16.46
C ASP A 86 -5.02 13.33 17.42
N HIS A 87 -6.07 13.86 18.05
CA HIS A 87 -6.00 14.96 19.01
C HIS A 87 -5.19 14.62 20.27
N GLU A 88 -5.01 13.34 20.59
CA GLU A 88 -4.20 12.86 21.72
C GLU A 88 -2.76 12.55 21.31
N GLY A 89 -2.40 12.80 20.04
CA GLY A 89 -1.07 12.55 19.51
C GLY A 89 -0.82 11.07 19.15
N GLN A 90 -1.84 10.24 19.12
CA GLN A 90 -1.71 8.82 18.78
C GLN A 90 -1.77 8.60 17.26
N GLU A 91 -0.91 7.71 16.77
CA GLU A 91 -0.94 7.31 15.36
C GLU A 91 -2.09 6.34 15.09
N GLN A 92 -2.98 6.73 14.19
CA GLN A 92 -4.00 5.86 13.59
C GLN A 92 -3.59 5.49 12.17
N VAL A 93 -3.21 4.23 11.97
CA VAL A 93 -2.88 3.69 10.64
C VAL A 93 -4.17 3.52 9.84
N LEU A 94 -4.14 4.03 8.61
CA LEU A 94 -5.25 3.96 7.66
C LEU A 94 -5.10 2.81 6.65
N GLY A 95 -3.86 2.39 6.39
CA GLY A 95 -3.60 1.32 5.43
C GLY A 95 -2.13 1.05 5.20
N PHE A 96 -1.88 -0.07 4.53
CA PHE A 96 -0.55 -0.50 4.09
C PHE A 96 -0.53 -0.62 2.58
N HIS A 97 0.53 -0.12 1.95
CA HIS A 97 0.68 -0.06 0.50
C HIS A 97 1.83 -0.95 0.06
N LEU A 98 1.50 -1.96 -0.75
CA LEU A 98 2.43 -2.96 -1.27
C LEU A 98 2.76 -2.70 -2.75
N PRO A 99 3.84 -3.29 -3.31
CA PRO A 99 4.26 -3.02 -4.69
C PRO A 99 3.13 -3.15 -5.73
N GLY A 100 2.96 -2.17 -6.61
CA GLY A 100 1.85 -2.07 -7.59
C GLY A 100 0.72 -1.18 -7.12
N GLU A 101 0.54 -0.99 -5.81
CA GLU A 101 -0.55 -0.17 -5.29
C GLU A 101 -0.25 1.32 -5.34
N ILE A 102 -1.33 2.09 -5.50
CA ILE A 102 -1.31 3.54 -5.64
C ILE A 102 -1.53 4.20 -4.28
N ILE A 103 -0.77 5.26 -4.06
CA ILE A 103 -0.76 6.13 -2.88
C ILE A 103 -1.12 7.56 -3.33
N GLY A 104 -1.92 8.25 -2.51
CA GLY A 104 -2.22 9.68 -2.66
C GLY A 104 -3.59 9.98 -3.29
N LEU A 105 -4.37 8.96 -3.65
CA LEU A 105 -5.73 9.16 -4.20
C LEU A 105 -6.71 9.77 -3.18
N ASP A 106 -6.44 9.61 -1.88
CA ASP A 106 -7.20 10.20 -0.78
C ASP A 106 -7.15 11.74 -0.77
N ALA A 107 -6.15 12.33 -1.43
CA ALA A 107 -5.93 13.76 -1.50
C ALA A 107 -6.65 14.47 -2.66
N ILE A 108 -7.29 13.71 -3.56
CA ILE A 108 -7.95 14.25 -4.77
C ILE A 108 -9.05 15.26 -4.39
N HIS A 109 -9.89 14.93 -3.41
CA HIS A 109 -11.04 15.75 -3.04
C HIS A 109 -10.64 17.06 -2.34
N SER A 110 -9.68 16.98 -1.41
CA SER A 110 -9.23 18.11 -0.57
C SER A 110 -8.13 18.96 -1.23
N CYS A 111 -7.59 18.51 -2.36
CA CYS A 111 -6.37 19.04 -2.97
C CYS A 111 -5.17 19.08 -2.01
N LYS A 112 -5.20 18.27 -0.94
CA LYS A 112 -4.15 18.17 0.08
C LYS A 112 -4.09 16.76 0.66
N HIS A 113 -2.89 16.27 0.92
CA HIS A 113 -2.70 15.00 1.60
C HIS A 113 -3.30 15.06 3.01
N VAL A 114 -4.25 14.18 3.29
CA VAL A 114 -4.92 14.11 4.61
C VAL A 114 -4.08 13.28 5.58
N ALA A 115 -3.40 12.25 5.08
CA ALA A 115 -2.56 11.36 5.86
C ALA A 115 -1.07 11.57 5.58
N ASN A 116 -0.26 11.24 6.57
CA ASN A 116 1.16 11.00 6.38
C ASN A 116 1.35 9.66 5.69
N VAL A 117 2.35 9.55 4.82
CA VAL A 117 2.76 8.29 4.22
C VAL A 117 4.25 8.08 4.48
N VAL A 118 4.58 6.98 5.15
CA VAL A 118 5.96 6.68 5.58
C VAL A 118 6.38 5.29 5.14
N ALA A 119 7.64 5.16 4.72
CA ALA A 119 8.22 3.88 4.35
C ALA A 119 8.45 3.01 5.59
N LEU A 120 8.03 1.73 5.52
CA LEU A 120 8.26 0.72 6.56
C LEU A 120 9.50 -0.14 6.30
N ASP A 121 9.98 -0.13 5.06
CA ASP A 121 11.18 -0.81 4.60
C ASP A 121 11.87 0.06 3.54
N THR A 122 13.07 -0.33 3.09
CA THR A 122 13.75 0.36 1.98
C THR A 122 12.89 0.26 0.73
N SER A 123 12.34 1.40 0.29
CA SER A 123 11.26 1.45 -0.66
C SER A 123 11.60 2.33 -1.86
N ALA A 124 10.87 2.15 -2.95
CA ALA A 124 10.94 3.04 -4.11
C ALA A 124 9.56 3.16 -4.74
N VAL A 125 9.31 4.29 -5.40
CA VAL A 125 8.02 4.57 -6.04
C VAL A 125 8.20 5.07 -7.48
N CYS A 126 7.12 4.94 -8.24
CA CYS A 126 6.90 5.60 -9.52
C CYS A 126 5.88 6.73 -9.31
N GLY A 127 6.35 7.98 -9.29
CA GLY A 127 5.54 9.17 -9.12
C GLY A 127 5.01 9.70 -10.46
N LEU A 128 3.77 10.17 -10.44
CA LEU A 128 3.09 10.77 -11.60
C LEU A 128 2.29 11.98 -11.13
N THR A 129 2.31 13.07 -11.89
CA THR A 129 1.40 14.20 -11.68
C THR A 129 -0.04 13.78 -11.97
N PHE A 130 -0.96 14.13 -11.08
CA PHE A 130 -2.36 13.71 -11.21
C PHE A 130 -3.02 14.28 -12.48
N ASP A 131 -2.71 15.52 -12.84
CA ASP A 131 -3.17 16.15 -14.09
C ASP A 131 -2.73 15.41 -15.34
N THR A 132 -1.51 14.85 -15.34
CA THR A 132 -0.99 14.11 -16.48
C THR A 132 -1.63 12.74 -16.58
N VAL A 133 -1.82 12.05 -15.45
CA VAL A 133 -2.53 10.75 -15.42
C VAL A 133 -3.98 10.91 -15.89
N THR A 134 -4.69 11.90 -15.37
CA THR A 134 -6.09 12.17 -15.76
C THR A 134 -6.19 12.65 -17.22
N GLY A 135 -5.25 13.47 -17.68
CA GLY A 135 -5.14 13.88 -19.08
C GLY A 135 -4.96 12.69 -20.03
N MET A 136 -4.10 11.73 -19.68
CA MET A 136 -3.92 10.50 -20.46
C MET A 136 -5.15 9.58 -20.39
N ALA A 137 -5.78 9.45 -19.22
CA ALA A 137 -6.95 8.60 -19.02
C ALA A 137 -8.13 8.99 -19.93
N ARG A 138 -8.24 10.28 -20.31
CA ARG A 138 -9.23 10.76 -21.30
C ARG A 138 -9.08 10.15 -22.69
N HIS A 139 -7.89 9.64 -23.02
CA HIS A 139 -7.54 9.07 -24.32
C HIS A 139 -7.17 7.58 -24.24
N MET A 140 -7.11 7.01 -23.03
CA MET A 140 -6.75 5.62 -22.76
C MET A 140 -7.80 5.01 -21.83
N PRO A 141 -8.89 4.44 -22.38
CA PRO A 141 -10.02 3.93 -21.59
C PRO A 141 -9.59 2.92 -20.52
N GLU A 142 -8.60 2.08 -20.80
CA GLU A 142 -8.10 1.09 -19.83
C GLU A 142 -7.42 1.73 -18.63
N LEU A 143 -6.67 2.83 -18.82
CA LEU A 143 -6.11 3.60 -17.70
C LEU A 143 -7.22 4.23 -16.84
N GLN A 144 -8.27 4.72 -17.47
CA GLN A 144 -9.43 5.28 -16.77
C GLN A 144 -10.16 4.20 -15.95
N ASN A 145 -10.41 3.04 -16.56
CA ASN A 145 -11.03 1.89 -15.90
C ASN A 145 -10.19 1.43 -14.70
N GLU A 146 -8.86 1.39 -14.86
CA GLU A 146 -7.96 1.00 -13.78
C GLU A 146 -7.99 2.01 -12.61
N LEU A 147 -8.04 3.32 -12.88
CA LEU A 147 -8.23 4.33 -11.83
C LEU A 147 -9.54 4.12 -11.06
N PHE A 148 -10.66 3.93 -11.76
CA PHE A 148 -11.95 3.65 -11.12
C PHE A 148 -11.93 2.36 -10.32
N ARG A 149 -11.31 1.31 -10.85
CA ARG A 149 -11.17 0.02 -10.16
C ARG A 149 -10.38 0.18 -8.86
N VAL A 150 -9.25 0.89 -8.89
CA VAL A 150 -8.45 1.13 -7.69
C VAL A 150 -9.21 1.95 -6.65
N MET A 151 -9.93 3.01 -7.06
CA MET A 151 -10.75 3.79 -6.14
C MET A 151 -11.90 2.97 -5.53
N SER A 152 -12.61 2.19 -6.34
CA SER A 152 -13.68 1.29 -5.88
C SER A 152 -13.15 0.23 -4.90
N GLN A 153 -11.99 -0.37 -5.18
CA GLN A 153 -11.36 -1.33 -4.29
C GLN A 153 -11.04 -0.69 -2.93
N ARG A 154 -10.53 0.55 -2.90
CA ARG A 154 -10.24 1.27 -1.64
C ARG A 154 -11.50 1.55 -0.83
N ILE A 155 -12.62 1.88 -1.48
CA ILE A 155 -13.92 2.06 -0.79
C ILE A 155 -14.36 0.75 -0.13
N SER A 156 -14.32 -0.37 -0.85
CA SER A 156 -14.71 -1.68 -0.31
C SER A 156 -13.81 -2.14 0.85
N GLU A 157 -12.50 -1.85 0.79
CA GLU A 157 -11.56 -2.14 1.88
C GLU A 157 -11.92 -1.36 3.16
N LEU A 158 -12.35 -0.10 3.04
CA LEU A 158 -12.76 0.73 4.19
C LEU A 158 -14.07 0.22 4.83
N GLU A 159 -15.05 -0.17 4.02
CA GLU A 159 -16.33 -0.73 4.50
C GLU A 159 -16.11 -2.02 5.30
N THR A 160 -15.20 -2.87 4.80
CA THR A 160 -14.87 -4.16 5.42
C THR A 160 -14.33 -3.99 6.85
N ILE A 161 -13.52 -2.96 7.10
CA ILE A 161 -12.90 -2.71 8.41
C ILE A 161 -13.88 -2.02 9.37
N ALA A 162 -14.90 -1.33 8.84
CA ALA A 162 -15.91 -0.61 9.61
C ALA A 162 -16.97 -1.53 10.25
N GLY A 163 -17.07 -2.81 9.83
CA GLY A 163 -17.99 -3.78 10.40
C GLY A 163 -17.74 -4.07 11.89
N ASP A 164 -18.78 -4.55 12.58
CA ASP A 164 -18.70 -5.02 13.97
C ASP A 164 -18.07 -6.42 14.02
N LEU A 165 -16.75 -6.44 13.93
CA LEU A 165 -15.93 -7.65 13.88
C LEU A 165 -15.15 -7.82 15.19
N SER A 166 -15.10 -9.06 15.66
CA SER A 166 -14.24 -9.49 16.75
C SER A 166 -12.75 -9.34 16.39
N ALA A 167 -11.88 -9.36 17.41
CA ALA A 167 -10.43 -9.28 17.19
C ALA A 167 -9.90 -10.44 16.33
N ASP A 168 -10.49 -11.63 16.45
CA ASP A 168 -10.16 -12.82 15.69
C ASP A 168 -10.48 -12.63 14.21
N GLU A 169 -11.69 -12.19 13.90
CA GLU A 169 -12.13 -11.92 12.53
C GLU A 169 -11.25 -10.87 11.86
N ARG A 170 -11.01 -9.73 12.54
CA ARG A 170 -10.18 -8.64 12.01
C ARG A 170 -8.77 -9.13 11.64
N ILE A 171 -8.15 -9.93 12.49
CA ILE A 171 -6.80 -10.44 12.25
C ILE A 171 -6.81 -11.52 11.16
N ALA A 172 -7.81 -12.41 11.14
CA ALA A 172 -7.94 -13.41 10.09
C ALA A 172 -8.14 -12.77 8.71
N MET A 173 -9.04 -11.79 8.60
CA MET A 173 -9.28 -11.02 7.38
C MET A 173 -8.04 -10.25 6.93
N PHE A 174 -7.30 -9.66 7.86
CA PHE A 174 -6.03 -8.99 7.55
C PHE A 174 -5.01 -9.95 6.94
N LEU A 175 -4.83 -11.14 7.53
CA LEU A 175 -3.90 -12.14 7.03
C LEU A 175 -4.33 -12.70 5.67
N LEU A 176 -5.63 -12.92 5.46
CA LEU A 176 -6.18 -13.34 4.17
C LEU A 176 -6.00 -12.27 3.08
N SER A 177 -6.22 -10.99 3.42
CA SER A 177 -5.98 -9.87 2.52
C SER A 177 -4.51 -9.79 2.10
N LEU A 178 -3.58 -9.97 3.04
CA LEU A 178 -2.16 -10.02 2.72
C LEU A 178 -1.80 -11.23 1.86
N SER A 179 -2.31 -12.42 2.20
CA SER A 179 -2.15 -13.64 1.42
C SER A 179 -2.54 -13.44 -0.05
N GLU A 180 -3.73 -12.89 -0.31
CA GLU A 180 -4.22 -12.62 -1.66
C GLU A 180 -3.37 -11.55 -2.37
N ARG A 181 -2.96 -10.50 -1.65
CA ARG A 181 -2.11 -9.45 -2.19
C ARG A 181 -0.72 -9.96 -2.57
N PHE A 182 -0.11 -10.84 -1.77
CA PHE A 182 1.17 -11.46 -2.11
C PHE A 182 1.04 -12.45 -3.27
N ALA A 183 -0.03 -13.26 -3.29
CA ALA A 183 -0.31 -14.19 -4.38
C ALA A 183 -0.43 -13.49 -5.74
N ARG A 184 -1.16 -12.36 -5.79
CA ARG A 184 -1.30 -11.53 -6.99
C ARG A 184 0.04 -11.04 -7.54
N ARG A 185 1.05 -10.89 -6.69
CA ARG A 185 2.42 -10.47 -7.03
C ARG A 185 3.36 -11.64 -7.37
N GLY A 186 2.84 -12.86 -7.46
CA GLY A 186 3.61 -14.07 -7.73
C GLY A 186 4.41 -14.60 -6.53
N TYR A 187 4.14 -14.10 -5.32
CA TYR A 187 4.72 -14.64 -4.09
C TYR A 187 3.84 -15.75 -3.51
N SER A 188 4.36 -16.42 -2.47
CA SER A 188 3.59 -17.41 -1.72
C SER A 188 2.33 -16.77 -1.12
N ASP A 189 1.20 -17.42 -1.35
CA ASP A 189 -0.09 -17.10 -0.72
C ASP A 189 -0.12 -17.57 0.74
N LYS A 190 0.80 -18.44 1.15
CA LYS A 190 0.85 -19.01 2.50
C LYS A 190 1.95 -18.44 3.36
N GLU A 191 2.99 -17.85 2.80
CA GLU A 191 4.15 -17.43 3.56
C GLU A 191 4.64 -16.05 3.16
N PHE A 192 4.71 -15.14 4.12
CA PHE A 192 5.09 -13.76 3.87
C PHE A 192 5.66 -13.08 5.12
N ILE A 193 6.38 -11.99 4.88
CA ILE A 193 6.98 -11.15 5.92
C ILE A 193 6.12 -9.90 6.11
N LEU A 194 5.72 -9.65 7.35
CA LEU A 194 5.04 -8.43 7.75
C LEU A 194 6.04 -7.29 7.91
N ALA A 195 6.09 -6.36 6.95
CA ALA A 195 6.92 -5.16 7.06
C ALA A 195 6.54 -4.30 8.28
N MET A 196 5.24 -4.22 8.54
CA MET A 196 4.62 -3.49 9.64
C MET A 196 4.86 -4.12 11.01
N SER A 197 4.91 -3.30 12.06
CA SER A 197 5.04 -3.76 13.44
C SER A 197 3.71 -4.25 14.01
N ARG A 198 3.74 -4.94 15.16
CA ARG A 198 2.50 -5.30 15.89
C ARG A 198 1.69 -4.08 16.30
N ARG A 199 2.36 -2.95 16.60
CA ARG A 199 1.71 -1.67 16.91
C ARG A 199 0.99 -1.11 15.69
N ASP A 200 1.62 -1.14 14.52
CA ASP A 200 0.99 -0.67 13.28
C ASP A 200 -0.23 -1.51 12.92
N ILE A 201 -0.15 -2.85 13.06
CA ILE A 201 -1.28 -3.76 12.83
C ILE A 201 -2.40 -3.47 13.81
N ALA A 202 -2.07 -3.29 15.09
CA ALA A 202 -3.04 -2.99 16.12
C ALA A 202 -3.77 -1.66 15.86
N SER A 203 -3.01 -0.62 15.51
CA SER A 203 -3.55 0.67 15.10
C SER A 203 -4.48 0.53 13.88
N TYR A 204 -4.02 -0.15 12.82
CA TYR A 204 -4.83 -0.39 11.61
C TYR A 204 -6.15 -1.12 11.89
N LEU A 205 -6.10 -2.16 12.72
CA LEU A 205 -7.27 -2.97 13.06
C LEU A 205 -8.11 -2.40 14.21
N ARG A 206 -7.72 -1.24 14.77
CA ARG A 206 -8.34 -0.63 15.97
C ARG A 206 -8.39 -1.59 17.17
N LEU A 207 -7.29 -2.29 17.40
CA LEU A 207 -7.09 -3.23 18.50
C LEU A 207 -5.96 -2.74 19.41
N ALA A 208 -5.92 -3.25 20.65
CA ALA A 208 -4.74 -3.12 21.48
C ALA A 208 -3.59 -3.99 20.93
N THR A 209 -2.34 -3.51 21.05
CA THR A 209 -1.15 -4.26 20.59
C THR A 209 -1.04 -5.63 21.25
N GLU A 210 -1.37 -5.71 22.55
CA GLU A 210 -1.40 -6.98 23.29
C GLU A 210 -2.46 -7.95 22.74
N THR A 211 -3.64 -7.44 22.34
CA THR A 211 -4.70 -8.25 21.73
C THR A 211 -4.23 -8.88 20.43
N VAL A 212 -3.52 -8.14 19.57
CA VAL A 212 -2.94 -8.71 18.34
C VAL A 212 -2.00 -9.87 18.65
N SER A 213 -1.10 -9.69 19.62
CA SER A 213 -0.18 -10.75 20.05
C SER A 213 -0.92 -11.97 20.60
N ARG A 214 -1.95 -11.78 21.45
CA ARG A 214 -2.74 -12.87 22.03
C ARG A 214 -3.51 -13.66 20.97
N VAL A 215 -4.15 -12.98 20.02
CA VAL A 215 -4.91 -13.64 18.94
C VAL A 215 -3.97 -14.48 18.05
N LEU A 216 -2.82 -13.92 17.66
CA LEU A 216 -1.84 -14.65 16.86
C LEU A 216 -1.27 -15.88 17.60
N ALA A 217 -1.00 -15.76 18.89
CA ALA A 217 -0.56 -16.89 19.71
C ALA A 217 -1.65 -17.98 19.79
N ARG A 218 -2.93 -17.60 19.86
CA ARG A 218 -4.05 -18.56 19.83
C ARG A 218 -4.16 -19.24 18.47
N PHE A 219 -4.08 -18.50 17.36
CA PHE A 219 -4.07 -19.09 16.01
C PHE A 219 -2.89 -20.06 15.83
N GLN A 220 -1.73 -19.73 16.41
CA GLN A 220 -0.58 -20.61 16.40
C GLN A 220 -0.78 -21.88 17.23
N LYS A 221 -1.34 -21.76 18.44
CA LYS A 221 -1.69 -22.92 19.28
C LYS A 221 -2.73 -23.83 18.61
N ALA A 222 -3.64 -23.25 17.83
CA ALA A 222 -4.64 -23.98 17.06
C ALA A 222 -4.11 -24.57 15.74
N GLY A 223 -2.83 -24.34 15.39
CA GLY A 223 -2.25 -24.85 14.15
C GLY A 223 -2.76 -24.17 12.88
N VAL A 224 -3.40 -23.00 12.99
CA VAL A 224 -3.93 -22.25 11.84
C VAL A 224 -2.84 -21.44 11.15
N VAL A 225 -1.92 -20.88 11.94
CA VAL A 225 -0.78 -20.11 11.45
C VAL A 225 0.48 -20.47 12.23
N LYS A 226 1.64 -20.18 11.67
CA LYS A 226 2.93 -20.14 12.38
C LYS A 226 3.48 -18.73 12.28
N VAL A 227 3.93 -18.18 13.39
CA VAL A 227 4.45 -16.82 13.49
C VAL A 227 5.84 -16.86 14.12
N ASP A 228 6.83 -16.37 13.40
CA ASP A 228 8.17 -16.12 13.93
C ASP A 228 8.57 -14.67 13.66
N ARG A 229 8.57 -13.84 14.70
CA ARG A 229 8.80 -12.39 14.62
C ARG A 229 7.85 -11.73 13.61
N LYS A 230 8.38 -11.39 12.41
CA LYS A 230 7.67 -10.77 11.29
C LYS A 230 7.23 -11.79 10.23
N GLN A 231 7.77 -13.00 10.24
CA GLN A 231 7.40 -14.06 9.31
C GLN A 231 6.09 -14.70 9.76
N VAL A 232 5.17 -14.85 8.81
CA VAL A 232 3.88 -15.52 9.02
C VAL A 232 3.73 -16.59 7.95
N GLN A 233 3.34 -17.78 8.39
CA GLN A 233 2.95 -18.89 7.54
C GLN A 233 1.50 -19.30 7.87
N ILE A 234 0.62 -19.32 6.88
CA ILE A 234 -0.75 -19.85 6.98
C ILE A 234 -0.66 -21.36 6.78
N LEU A 235 -0.99 -22.11 7.84
CA LEU A 235 -0.97 -23.57 7.84
C LEU A 235 -2.33 -24.13 7.38
N ASP A 236 -3.42 -23.49 7.79
CA ASP A 236 -4.78 -23.84 7.37
C ASP A 236 -5.54 -22.59 6.88
N ILE A 237 -5.62 -22.43 5.56
CA ILE A 237 -6.33 -21.31 4.94
C ILE A 237 -7.85 -21.45 5.03
N GLN A 238 -8.39 -22.67 5.15
CA GLN A 238 -9.83 -22.89 5.23
C GLN A 238 -10.34 -22.51 6.61
N GLU A 239 -9.65 -22.96 7.66
CA GLU A 239 -9.98 -22.56 9.03
C GLU A 239 -9.84 -21.04 9.20
N LEU A 240 -8.80 -20.43 8.63
CA LEU A 240 -8.63 -18.98 8.67
C LEU A 240 -9.81 -18.24 7.98
N LYS A 241 -10.33 -18.78 6.87
CA LYS A 241 -11.53 -18.23 6.19
C LYS A 241 -12.80 -18.41 7.02
N VAL A 242 -12.93 -19.50 7.77
CA VAL A 242 -14.06 -19.71 8.70
C VAL A 242 -14.00 -18.69 9.82
N ILE A 243 -12.83 -18.49 10.44
CA ILE A 243 -12.64 -17.47 11.49
C ILE A 243 -12.98 -16.07 10.97
N ALA A 244 -12.58 -15.73 9.74
CA ALA A 244 -12.82 -14.42 9.12
C ALA A 244 -14.30 -14.10 8.82
N ARG A 245 -15.22 -15.05 8.98
CA ARG A 245 -16.65 -14.92 8.65
C ARG A 245 -17.57 -15.16 9.85
N LYS A 246 -17.01 -15.33 11.04
CA LYS A 246 -17.74 -15.80 12.21
C LYS A 246 -18.48 -14.66 12.91
N SER A 247 -19.60 -14.24 12.32
CA SER A 247 -20.57 -13.32 12.91
C SER A 247 -21.80 -14.08 13.39
#